data_AF-A0A5K1BPU8-F1
#
_entry.id   AF-A0A5K1BPU8-F1
#
_cell.length_a   1.000
_cell.length_b   1.000
_cell.length_c   1.000
_cell.angle_alpha   90.00
_cell.angle_beta   90.00
_cell.angle_gamma   90.00
#
_symmetry.space_group_name_H-M   'P 1'
#
loop_
_entity.id
_entity.type
_entity.pdbx_description
1 polymer ?
#
loop_
_entity_poly.entity_id
_entity_poly.type
_entity_poly.pdbx_seq_one_letter_code
_entity_poly.pdbx_strand_id
1 'polypeptide(L)'
;GMEGVKAYGFDELINVAASKLSDQLPESREAARVLTLELQTVYEKSQLASQNLEAEHPGVDTWEQFCQSKLPPLRAQAVLRVTSTPREGLALEC
;
A
#
# COMPACT_ATOMS: atom_id res chain seq x y z
N GLY A 1 -13.59 -4.42 17.84
CA GLY A 1 -12.87 -5.62 17.38
C GLY A 1 -11.74 -5.21 16.47
N MET A 2 -10.63 -5.95 16.48
CA MET A 2 -9.46 -5.66 15.62
C MET A 2 -9.79 -5.74 14.11
N GLU A 3 -10.90 -6.38 13.69
CA GLU A 3 -11.32 -6.37 12.28
C GLU A 3 -11.63 -4.96 11.75
N GLY A 4 -12.14 -4.05 12.59
CA GLY A 4 -12.37 -2.66 12.19
C GLY A 4 -11.07 -1.93 11.82
N VAL A 5 -9.97 -2.24 12.50
CA VAL A 5 -8.65 -1.64 12.22
C VAL A 5 -8.01 -2.28 10.98
N LYS A 6 -8.26 -3.57 10.73
CA LYS A 6 -7.70 -4.30 9.58
C LYS A 6 -8.24 -3.84 8.23
N ALA A 7 -9.51 -3.43 8.14
CA ALA A 7 -10.10 -2.97 6.87
C ALA A 7 -10.18 -1.44 6.76
N TYR A 8 -10.72 -0.76 7.78
CA TYR A 8 -10.85 0.71 7.73
C TYR A 8 -9.52 1.43 7.94
N GLY A 9 -8.53 0.79 8.57
CA GLY A 9 -7.20 1.39 8.76
C GLY A 9 -6.39 1.46 7.47
N PHE A 10 -6.39 0.40 6.66
CA PHE A 10 -5.59 0.35 5.44
C PHE A 10 -6.06 1.37 4.40
N ASP A 11 -7.38 1.52 4.23
CA ASP A 11 -7.98 2.47 3.30
C ASP A 11 -7.56 3.92 3.62
N GLU A 12 -7.59 4.30 4.89
CA GLU A 12 -7.21 5.65 5.32
C GLU A 12 -5.69 5.86 5.19
N LEU A 13 -4.90 4.87 5.63
CA LEU A 13 -3.43 4.94 5.57
C LEU A 13 -2.92 5.03 4.14
N ILE A 14 -3.51 4.28 3.20
CA ILE A 14 -3.10 4.35 1.79
C ILE A 14 -3.50 5.67 1.15
N ASN A 15 -4.63 6.26 1.55
CA ASN A 15 -5.05 7.58 1.08
C ASN A 15 -4.12 8.68 1.58
N VAL A 16 -3.74 8.64 2.86
CA VAL A 16 -2.74 9.55 3.44
C VAL A 16 -1.41 9.40 2.71
N ALA A 17 -0.88 8.17 2.59
CA ALA A 17 0.37 7.90 1.90
C ALA A 17 0.33 8.42 0.46
N ALA A 18 -0.71 8.09 -0.31
CA ALA A 18 -0.86 8.51 -1.69
C ALA A 18 -0.95 10.03 -1.86
N SER A 19 -1.58 10.74 -0.92
CA SER A 19 -1.61 12.21 -0.93
C SER A 19 -0.24 12.84 -0.68
N LYS A 20 0.60 12.17 0.10
CA LYS A 20 1.93 12.64 0.49
C LYS A 20 3.04 12.31 -0.51
N LEU A 21 2.80 11.37 -1.43
CA LEU A 21 3.71 11.10 -2.55
C LEU A 21 3.90 12.31 -3.49
N SER A 22 2.92 13.21 -3.56
CA SER A 22 2.97 14.44 -4.36
C SER A 22 3.22 15.71 -3.53
N ASP A 23 3.68 15.57 -2.28
CA ASP A 23 3.95 16.72 -1.40
C ASP A 23 5.14 17.56 -1.92
N GLN A 24 5.16 18.84 -1.57
CA GLN A 24 6.24 19.76 -1.96
C GLN A 24 7.54 19.44 -1.21
N LEU A 25 7.42 18.94 0.02
CA LEU A 25 8.57 18.61 0.87
C LEU A 25 9.18 17.24 0.49
N PRO A 26 10.48 17.18 0.17
CA PRO A 26 11.15 15.91 -0.15
C PRO A 26 11.08 14.90 1.01
N GLU A 27 11.20 15.35 2.25
CA GLU A 27 11.11 14.50 3.44
C GLU A 27 9.71 13.89 3.59
N SER A 28 8.66 14.65 3.27
CA SER A 28 7.29 14.15 3.29
C SER A 28 7.05 13.11 2.19
N ARG A 29 7.66 13.27 1.01
CA ARG A 29 7.56 12.29 -0.07
C ARG A 29 8.26 10.99 0.30
N GLU A 30 9.44 11.07 0.92
CA GLU A 30 10.19 9.88 1.29
C GLU A 30 9.51 9.09 2.42
N ALA A 31 9.00 9.79 3.44
CA ALA A 31 8.18 9.17 4.47
C ALA A 31 6.94 8.46 3.88
N ALA A 32 6.31 9.07 2.87
CA ALA A 32 5.19 8.47 2.17
C ALA A 32 5.59 7.24 1.34
N ARG A 33 6.77 7.24 0.71
CA ARG A 33 7.31 6.06 0.01
C ARG A 33 7.52 4.89 0.96
N VAL A 34 8.20 5.13 2.07
CA VAL A 34 8.45 4.10 3.10
C VAL A 34 7.13 3.53 3.62
N LEU A 35 6.19 4.41 4.01
CA LEU A 35 4.87 3.99 4.47
C LEU A 35 4.13 3.13 3.43
N THR A 36 4.19 3.53 2.15
CA THR A 36 3.53 2.80 1.05
C THR A 36 4.10 1.39 0.89
N LEU A 37 5.43 1.23 0.98
CA LEU A 37 6.10 -0.07 0.88
C LEU A 37 5.77 -1.00 2.07
N GLU A 38 5.70 -0.45 3.27
CA GLU A 38 5.29 -1.19 4.46
C GLU A 38 3.82 -1.64 4.35
N LEU A 39 2.93 -0.74 3.92
CA LEU A 39 1.51 -1.06 3.70
C LEU A 39 1.33 -2.20 2.69
N GLN A 40 2.05 -2.17 1.56
CA GLN A 40 2.04 -3.26 0.59
C GLN A 40 2.48 -4.58 1.23
N THR A 41 3.59 -4.55 1.97
CA THR A 41 4.18 -5.75 2.58
C THR A 41 3.23 -6.37 3.61
N VAL A 42 2.56 -5.55 4.43
CA VAL A 42 1.56 -6.05 5.39
C VAL A 42 0.30 -6.53 4.69
N TYR A 43 -0.17 -5.83 3.65
CA TYR A 43 -1.33 -6.23 2.85
C TYR A 43 -1.12 -7.63 2.24
N GLU A 44 0.00 -7.85 1.54
CA GLU A 44 0.33 -9.14 0.93
C GLU A 44 0.46 -10.27 1.96
N LYS A 45 1.13 -10.01 3.10
CA LYS A 45 1.21 -10.98 4.21
C LYS A 45 -0.16 -11.30 4.81
N SER A 46 -1.03 -10.30 4.93
CA SER A 46 -2.38 -10.49 5.46
C SER A 46 -3.24 -11.35 4.52
N GLN A 47 -3.13 -11.11 3.20
CA GLN A 47 -3.80 -11.92 2.18
C GLN A 47 -3.30 -13.37 2.20
N LEU A 48 -1.99 -13.59 2.34
CA LEU A 48 -1.41 -14.94 2.46
C LEU A 48 -1.91 -15.67 3.73
N ALA A 49 -2.03 -14.96 4.85
CA ALA A 49 -2.57 -15.52 6.08
C ALA A 49 -4.06 -15.87 5.96
N SER A 50 -4.85 -15.04 5.28
CA SER A 50 -6.27 -15.29 5.00
C SER A 50 -6.50 -16.48 4.05
N GLN A 51 -5.66 -16.64 3.02
CA GLN A 51 -5.72 -17.78 2.11
C GLN A 51 -5.48 -19.13 2.81
N ASN A 52 -4.71 -19.15 3.89
CA ASN A 52 -4.46 -20.38 4.67
C ASN A 52 -5.64 -20.77 5.59
N LEU A 53 -6.61 -19.87 5.81
CA LEU A 53 -7.70 -20.09 6.75
C LEU A 53 -9.05 -20.35 6.06
N GLU A 54 -9.29 -19.82 4.85
CA GLU A 54 -10.59 -19.91 4.19
C GLU A 54 -10.44 -20.12 2.66
N ALA A 55 -10.75 -21.34 2.20
CA ALA A 55 -10.70 -21.73 0.78
C ALA A 55 -11.90 -21.27 -0.08
N GLU A 56 -12.72 -20.32 0.39
CA GLU A 56 -14.06 -20.05 -0.19
C GLU A 56 -14.38 -18.55 -0.32
N HIS A 57 -13.43 -17.70 -0.74
CA HIS A 57 -13.73 -16.31 -1.12
C HIS A 57 -13.24 -15.99 -2.55
N PRO A 58 -14.13 -15.58 -3.47
CA PRO A 58 -13.75 -15.22 -4.82
C PRO A 58 -13.11 -13.84 -4.82
N GLY A 59 -11.80 -13.78 -5.11
CA GLY A 59 -11.07 -12.55 -5.36
C GLY A 59 -10.09 -12.19 -4.24
N VAL A 60 -8.89 -12.77 -4.28
CA VAL A 60 -7.73 -12.13 -3.66
C VAL A 60 -7.53 -10.84 -4.44
N ASP A 61 -8.06 -9.73 -3.94
CA ASP A 61 -7.75 -8.42 -4.51
C ASP A 61 -6.22 -8.28 -4.46
N THR A 62 -5.61 -8.18 -5.63
CA THR A 62 -4.18 -7.86 -5.73
C THR A 62 -3.95 -6.46 -5.17
N TRP A 63 -2.73 -6.17 -4.72
CA TRP A 63 -2.36 -4.83 -4.25
C TRP A 63 -2.78 -3.73 -5.25
N GLU A 64 -2.68 -4.02 -6.54
CA GLU A 64 -3.15 -3.15 -7.62
C GLU A 64 -4.66 -2.90 -7.58
N GLN A 65 -5.46 -3.96 -7.50
CA GLN A 65 -6.92 -3.84 -7.42
C GLN A 65 -7.36 -3.11 -6.15
N PHE A 66 -6.71 -3.38 -5.02
CA PHE A 66 -6.93 -2.64 -3.78
C PHE A 66 -6.71 -1.14 -4.00
N CYS A 67 -5.54 -0.76 -4.54
CA CYS A 67 -5.21 0.64 -4.81
C CYS A 67 -6.19 1.30 -5.78
N GLN A 68 -6.59 0.61 -6.84
CA GLN A 68 -7.57 1.13 -7.82
C GLN A 68 -8.98 1.27 -7.23
N SER A 69 -9.37 0.42 -6.29
CA SER A 69 -10.68 0.52 -5.62
C SER A 69 -10.74 1.66 -4.60
N LYS A 70 -9.61 1.97 -3.93
CA LYS A 70 -9.56 2.91 -2.80
C LYS A 70 -9.06 4.29 -3.17
N LEU A 71 -8.34 4.43 -4.28
CA LEU A 71 -7.73 5.69 -4.70
C LEU A 71 -8.22 6.15 -6.07
N PRO A 72 -8.27 7.47 -6.32
CA PRO A 72 -8.38 8.00 -7.67
C PRO A 72 -7.24 7.48 -8.57
N PRO A 73 -7.47 7.31 -9.89
CA PRO A 73 -6.51 6.71 -10.82
C PRO A 73 -5.08 7.27 -10.74
N LEU A 74 -4.94 8.59 -10.59
CA LEU A 74 -3.63 9.26 -10.49
C LEU A 74 -2.87 8.89 -9.21
N ARG A 75 -3.59 8.78 -8.08
CA ARG A 75 -3.02 8.40 -6.79
C ARG A 75 -2.68 6.92 -6.76
N ALA A 76 -3.55 6.08 -7.31
CA ALA A 76 -3.26 4.66 -7.50
C ALA A 76 -2.00 4.46 -8.34
N GLN A 77 -1.86 5.17 -9.46
CA GLN A 77 -0.67 5.07 -10.31
C GLN A 77 0.62 5.52 -9.61
N ALA A 78 0.55 6.57 -8.78
CA ALA A 78 1.69 7.03 -8.00
C ALA A 78 2.13 5.97 -6.98
N VAL A 79 1.18 5.37 -6.26
CA VAL A 79 1.43 4.26 -5.33
C VAL A 79 2.03 3.06 -6.06
N LEU A 80 1.42 2.64 -7.17
CA LEU A 80 1.88 1.47 -7.92
C LEU A 80 3.30 1.67 -8.44
N ARG A 81 3.66 2.88 -8.89
CA ARG A 81 5.05 3.18 -9.29
C ARG A 81 6.04 3.02 -8.14
N VAL A 82 5.65 3.38 -6.91
CA VAL A 82 6.50 3.23 -5.72
C VAL A 82 6.70 1.77 -5.37
N THR A 83 5.66 0.96 -5.50
CA THR A 83 5.66 -0.47 -5.12
C THR A 83 6.17 -1.41 -6.20
N SER A 84 6.13 -1.01 -7.47
CA SER A 84 6.62 -1.80 -8.61
C SER A 84 8.13 -1.66 -8.85
N THR A 85 8.81 -0.68 -8.23
CA THR A 85 10.27 -0.60 -8.30
C THR A 85 10.90 -1.66 -7.40
N PRO A 86 11.80 -2.53 -7.90
CA PRO A 86 12.52 -3.48 -7.06
C PRO A 86 13.22 -2.73 -5.92
N ARG A 87 13.24 -3.35 -4.74
CA ARG A 87 13.66 -2.81 -3.44
C ARG A 87 15.18 -2.49 -3.35
N GLU A 88 15.82 -2.22 -4.49
CA GLU A 88 17.26 -1.93 -4.65
C GLU A 88 17.62 -0.45 -4.49
N GLY A 89 16.64 0.46 -4.40
CA GLY A 89 16.89 1.91 -4.38
C GLY A 89 17.11 2.56 -3.00
N LEU A 90 16.96 1.84 -1.88
CA LEU A 90 17.04 2.42 -0.53
C LEU A 90 18.44 2.29 0.13
N ALA A 91 19.44 1.80 -0.59
CA ALA A 91 20.79 1.53 -0.05
C ALA A 91 21.89 2.47 -0.59
N LEU A 92 21.55 3.60 -1.21
CA LEU A 92 22.57 4.54 -1.66
C LEU A 92 22.10 6.00 -1.52
N GLU A 93 21.95 6.44 -0.28
CA GLU A 93 22.27 7.83 0.05
C GLU A 93 23.60 7.79 0.81
N CYS A 94 24.56 8.59 0.31
CA CYS A 94 26.00 8.52 0.49
C CYS A 94 26.54 8.40 1.92
#